data_AF-A0A7S3ZZT8-F1
#
_entry.id   AF-A0A7S3ZZT8-F1
#
_cell.length_a   1.000
_cell.length_b   1.000
_cell.length_c   1.000
_cell.angle_alpha   90.00
_cell.angle_beta   90.00
_cell.angle_gamma   90.00
#
_symmetry.space_group_name_H-M   'P 1'
#
loop_
_entity.id
_entity.type
_entity.pdbx_description
1 polymer ?
#
loop_
_entity_poly.entity_id
_entity_poly.type
_entity_poly.pdbx_seq_one_letter_code
_entity_poly.pdbx_strand_id
1 'polypeptide(L)'
;MFAALKEAASQLAEKTEEGVGLLATHLSEEGRHKLRLEREAAEIERRNEESCRVGFAGKRAVWFRDWKRDLGFYVENHHSLIAAFRGHALHPFSRAHRAAHVFCVLGLNVFLAACVAQRYPLLKDPNHYLAVALAAFLNIIYDQILKILASAPCAEKGGCCDCFCCRDLCRGLGSISLYLALAASLCVGALGCVLAYQLPPSTKFFTIFWVVKALAWSFELLTLLFSFYRKREQQRPFWEGSLEGDAYPYQGFPHVDYLEDRRDDADAAAAARRGKERERRENEKRRKEQKRGVYRDEVKPGDVESGGGNPFLAAHESAAVRHDPLDELGSRRRVGGGFP
;
A
#
# COMPACT_ATOMS: atom_id res chain seq x y z
N MET A 1 44.80 0.21 68.52
CA MET A 1 44.98 0.88 67.21
C MET A 1 44.50 0.01 66.04
N PHE A 2 44.98 -1.24 65.88
CA PHE A 2 44.50 -2.14 64.83
C PHE A 2 43.01 -2.52 64.91
N ALA A 3 42.44 -2.68 66.12
CA ALA A 3 41.01 -2.97 66.28
C ALA A 3 40.11 -1.83 65.76
N ALA A 4 40.47 -0.58 66.07
CA ALA A 4 39.73 0.61 65.61
C ALA A 4 39.81 0.80 64.08
N LEU A 5 40.93 0.45 63.45
CA LEU A 5 41.07 0.46 61.99
C LEU A 5 40.21 -0.61 61.30
N LYS A 6 40.10 -1.79 61.91
CA LYS A 6 39.26 -2.87 61.38
C LYS A 6 37.77 -2.53 61.47
N GLU A 7 37.36 -1.89 62.56
CA GLU A 7 35.98 -1.45 62.76
C GLU A 7 35.60 -0.28 61.85
N ALA A 8 36.50 0.69 61.65
CA ALA A 8 36.31 1.76 60.68
C ALA A 8 36.23 1.24 59.24
N ALA A 9 37.06 0.25 58.87
CA ALA A 9 37.00 -0.37 57.55
C ALA A 9 35.70 -1.16 57.32
N SER A 10 35.20 -1.85 58.35
CA SER A 10 33.92 -2.58 58.31
C SER A 10 32.74 -1.62 58.11
N GLN A 11 32.70 -0.51 58.86
CA GLN A 11 31.63 0.48 58.74
C GLN A 11 31.68 1.23 57.40
N LEU A 12 32.88 1.42 56.83
CA LEU A 12 33.02 2.02 55.50
C LEU A 12 32.50 1.06 54.41
N ALA A 13 32.82 -0.24 54.52
CA ALA A 13 32.37 -1.28 53.61
C ALA A 13 30.84 -1.42 53.61
N GLU A 14 30.22 -1.44 54.79
CA GLU A 14 28.77 -1.52 54.97
C GLU A 14 28.04 -0.30 54.37
N LYS A 15 28.57 0.92 54.59
CA LYS A 15 28.02 2.14 53.96
C LYS A 15 28.16 2.14 52.44
N THR A 16 29.23 1.57 51.90
CA THR A 16 29.37 1.42 50.44
C THR A 16 28.44 0.35 49.87
N GLU A 17 28.20 -0.76 50.57
CA GLU A 17 27.24 -1.78 50.13
C GLU A 17 25.80 -1.27 50.16
N GLU A 18 25.40 -0.55 51.20
CA GLU A 18 24.07 0.10 51.27
C GLU A 18 23.92 1.17 50.17
N GLY A 19 24.96 1.98 49.93
CA GLY A 19 24.97 2.99 48.87
C GLY A 19 24.88 2.38 47.47
N VAL A 20 25.56 1.26 47.22
CA VAL A 20 25.49 0.50 45.96
C VAL A 20 24.13 -0.17 45.81
N GLY A 21 23.55 -0.70 46.89
CA GLY A 21 22.20 -1.26 46.91
C GLY A 21 21.13 -0.23 46.54
N LEU A 22 21.19 0.96 47.15
CA LEU A 22 20.29 2.09 46.84
C LEU A 22 20.42 2.58 45.39
N LEU A 23 21.65 2.67 44.86
CA LEU A 23 21.89 3.05 43.47
C LEU A 23 21.36 2.00 42.49
N ALA A 24 21.54 0.71 42.80
CA ALA A 24 21.03 -0.39 41.99
C ALA A 24 19.50 -0.46 41.99
N THR A 25 18.85 -0.17 43.14
CA THR A 25 17.39 -0.06 43.22
C THR A 25 16.85 1.15 42.46
N HIS A 26 17.52 2.31 42.54
CA HIS A 26 17.11 3.50 41.78
C HIS A 26 17.29 3.32 40.27
N LEU A 27 18.40 2.74 39.81
CA LEU A 27 18.60 2.39 38.39
C LEU A 27 17.58 1.33 37.92
N SER A 28 17.17 0.41 38.80
CA SER A 28 16.11 -0.56 38.54
C SER A 28 14.71 0.07 38.50
N GLU A 29 14.43 1.10 39.32
CA GLU A 29 13.19 1.88 39.28
C GLU A 29 13.11 2.77 38.05
N GLU A 30 14.19 3.44 37.68
CA GLU A 30 14.26 4.27 36.47
C GLU A 30 14.11 3.41 35.21
N GLY A 31 14.74 2.23 35.17
CA GLY A 31 14.54 1.25 34.10
C GLY A 31 13.09 0.75 34.01
N ARG A 32 12.44 0.48 35.16
CA ARG A 32 11.01 0.08 35.20
C ARG A 32 10.08 1.21 34.79
N HIS A 33 10.39 2.46 35.15
CA HIS A 33 9.64 3.64 34.75
C HIS A 33 9.75 3.88 33.23
N LYS A 34 10.97 3.78 32.68
CA LYS A 34 11.20 3.86 31.23
C LYS A 34 10.43 2.78 30.47
N LEU A 35 10.48 1.52 30.92
CA LEU A 35 9.71 0.41 30.35
C LEU A 35 8.20 0.64 30.42
N ARG A 36 7.70 1.29 31.49
CA ARG A 36 6.28 1.64 31.61
C ARG A 36 5.89 2.71 30.58
N LEU A 37 6.68 3.77 30.46
CA LEU A 37 6.47 4.82 29.46
C LEU A 37 6.53 4.28 28.03
N GLU A 38 7.47 3.38 27.73
CA GLU A 38 7.56 2.72 26.42
C GLU A 38 6.32 1.85 26.12
N ARG A 39 5.80 1.13 27.11
CA ARG A 39 4.56 0.34 26.96
C ARG A 39 3.33 1.24 26.77
N GLU A 40 3.21 2.30 27.56
CA GLU A 40 2.12 3.26 27.44
C GLU A 40 2.13 3.96 26.08
N ALA A 41 3.31 4.39 25.61
CA ALA A 41 3.49 4.95 24.28
C ALA A 41 3.08 3.95 23.17
N ALA A 42 3.52 2.70 23.26
CA ALA A 42 3.16 1.65 22.30
C ALA A 42 1.64 1.35 22.30
N GLU A 43 0.98 1.42 23.46
CA GLU A 43 -0.46 1.22 23.57
C GLU A 43 -1.25 2.39 22.96
N ILE A 44 -0.81 3.63 23.20
CA ILE A 44 -1.36 4.83 22.57
C ILE A 44 -1.21 4.77 21.06
N GLU A 45 -0.03 4.39 20.56
CA GLU A 45 0.26 4.21 19.14
C GLU A 45 -0.68 3.19 18.50
N ARG A 46 -0.83 2.00 19.11
CA ARG A 46 -1.75 0.95 18.64
C ARG A 46 -3.19 1.46 18.55
N ARG A 47 -3.64 2.21 19.56
CA ARG A 47 -4.99 2.79 19.61
C ARG A 47 -5.20 3.84 18.52
N ASN A 48 -4.20 4.68 18.26
CA ASN A 48 -4.22 5.69 17.21
C ASN A 48 -4.28 5.04 15.82
N GLU A 49 -3.48 4.00 15.57
CA GLU A 49 -3.53 3.26 14.31
C GLU A 49 -4.89 2.60 14.06
N GLU A 50 -5.47 1.95 15.07
CA GLU A 50 -6.79 1.34 14.95
C GLU A 50 -7.86 2.40 14.68
N SER A 51 -7.78 3.55 15.36
CA SER A 51 -8.70 4.68 15.16
C SER A 51 -8.63 5.23 13.74
N CYS A 52 -7.42 5.34 13.17
CA CYS A 52 -7.23 5.69 11.76
C CYS A 52 -7.84 4.65 10.82
N ARG A 53 -7.57 3.36 11.02
CA ARG A 53 -8.06 2.28 10.16
C ARG A 53 -9.59 2.24 10.12
N VAL A 54 -10.23 2.27 11.30
CA VAL A 54 -11.69 2.33 11.44
C VAL A 54 -12.22 3.66 10.90
N GLY A 55 -11.47 4.73 11.11
CA GLY A 55 -11.70 6.07 10.56
C GLY A 55 -11.90 6.08 9.06
N PHE A 56 -10.87 5.67 8.34
CA PHE A 56 -10.87 5.64 6.88
C PHE A 56 -11.85 4.60 6.33
N ALA A 57 -12.02 3.44 6.98
CA ALA A 57 -13.03 2.45 6.58
C ALA A 57 -14.45 3.02 6.63
N GLY A 58 -14.81 3.69 7.73
CA GLY A 58 -16.13 4.32 7.91
C GLY A 58 -16.31 5.64 7.15
N LYS A 59 -15.38 5.98 6.24
CA LYS A 59 -15.33 7.25 5.53
C LYS A 59 -15.39 8.47 6.46
N ARG A 60 -14.82 8.41 7.67
CA ARG A 60 -14.86 9.53 8.61
C ARG A 60 -14.01 10.69 8.08
N ALA A 61 -14.47 11.91 8.27
CA ALA A 61 -13.72 13.11 7.90
C ALA A 61 -12.74 13.48 9.01
N VAL A 62 -11.60 14.06 8.62
CA VAL A 62 -10.61 14.64 9.53
C VAL A 62 -10.66 16.15 9.34
N TRP A 63 -10.64 16.88 10.45
CA TRP A 63 -10.81 18.33 10.47
C TRP A 63 -9.53 19.00 10.96
N PHE A 64 -8.85 19.66 10.04
CA PHE A 64 -7.65 20.49 10.23
C PHE A 64 -8.00 21.98 10.37
N ARG A 65 -9.29 22.33 10.49
CA ARG A 65 -9.82 23.71 10.54
C ARG A 65 -9.54 24.57 9.31
N ASP A 66 -8.97 23.98 8.26
CA ASP A 66 -8.88 24.57 6.92
C ASP A 66 -9.75 23.76 5.95
N TRP A 67 -10.77 24.42 5.38
CA TRP A 67 -11.66 23.81 4.40
C TRP A 67 -10.92 23.08 3.27
N LYS A 68 -9.85 23.69 2.75
CA LYS A 68 -9.11 23.12 1.61
C LYS A 68 -8.34 21.87 2.05
N ARG A 69 -7.74 21.91 3.23
CA ARG A 69 -6.98 20.80 3.80
C ARG A 69 -7.88 19.62 4.17
N ASP A 70 -9.02 19.90 4.81
CA ASP A 70 -10.05 18.92 5.15
C ASP A 70 -10.56 18.20 3.90
N LEU A 71 -10.95 18.98 2.89
CA LEU A 71 -11.50 18.45 1.66
C LEU A 71 -10.44 17.67 0.87
N GLY A 72 -9.24 18.23 0.77
CA GLY A 72 -8.10 17.59 0.12
C GLY A 72 -7.80 16.24 0.75
N PHE A 73 -7.68 16.19 2.08
CA PHE A 73 -7.43 14.94 2.82
C PHE A 73 -8.58 13.94 2.66
N TYR A 74 -9.83 14.41 2.68
CA TYR A 74 -10.99 13.53 2.47
C TYR A 74 -11.00 12.93 1.05
N VAL A 75 -10.79 13.74 0.02
CA VAL A 75 -10.77 13.29 -1.38
C VAL A 75 -9.57 12.36 -1.63
N GLU A 76 -8.38 12.70 -1.08
CA GLU A 76 -7.17 11.90 -1.21
C GLU A 76 -7.32 10.49 -0.64
N ASN A 77 -8.18 10.28 0.36
CA ASN A 77 -8.38 8.98 0.97
C ASN A 77 -9.55 8.18 0.39
N HIS A 78 -10.53 8.83 -0.23
CA HIS A 78 -11.78 8.17 -0.63
C HIS A 78 -12.02 8.10 -2.14
N HIS A 79 -11.39 8.97 -2.94
CA HIS A 79 -11.51 8.92 -4.39
C HIS A 79 -10.69 7.75 -4.95
N SER A 80 -11.32 6.88 -5.74
CA SER A 80 -10.75 5.63 -6.28
C SER A 80 -9.34 5.81 -6.86
N LEU A 81 -9.19 6.76 -7.78
CA LEU A 81 -7.92 7.09 -8.43
C LEU A 81 -6.92 7.75 -7.47
N ILE A 82 -7.31 8.84 -6.82
CA ILE A 82 -6.40 9.65 -6.00
C ILE A 82 -5.89 8.83 -4.80
N ALA A 83 -6.76 8.04 -4.17
CA ALA A 83 -6.41 7.20 -3.03
C ALA A 83 -5.41 6.10 -3.38
N ALA A 84 -5.41 5.58 -4.61
CA ALA A 84 -4.40 4.62 -5.05
C ALA A 84 -2.98 5.19 -4.97
N PHE A 85 -2.80 6.49 -5.21
CA PHE A 85 -1.50 7.15 -5.21
C PHE A 85 -1.18 7.92 -3.93
N ARG A 86 -2.16 8.64 -3.38
CA ARG A 86 -2.00 9.62 -2.30
C ARG A 86 -2.74 9.25 -1.01
N GLY A 87 -3.45 8.13 -1.00
CA GLY A 87 -4.16 7.68 0.20
C GLY A 87 -3.19 7.39 1.35
N HIS A 88 -3.63 7.71 2.56
CA HIS A 88 -2.87 7.59 3.80
C HIS A 88 -2.32 6.17 4.02
N ALA A 89 -1.18 6.06 4.70
CA ALA A 89 -0.51 4.78 4.95
C ALA A 89 -1.37 3.83 5.81
N LEU A 90 -2.08 4.39 6.79
CA LEU A 90 -2.98 3.66 7.70
C LEU A 90 -4.38 3.36 7.11
N HIS A 91 -4.59 3.60 5.82
CA HIS A 91 -5.83 3.24 5.15
C HIS A 91 -6.08 1.71 5.24
N PRO A 92 -7.34 1.24 5.46
CA PRO A 92 -7.64 -0.18 5.66
C PRO A 92 -7.24 -1.06 4.46
N PHE A 93 -7.36 -0.55 3.24
CA PHE A 93 -6.80 -1.19 2.04
C PHE A 93 -5.35 -0.80 1.82
N SER A 94 -4.49 -1.78 1.54
CA SER A 94 -3.12 -1.54 1.10
C SER A 94 -3.10 -0.75 -0.22
N ARG A 95 -1.96 -0.12 -0.54
CA ARG A 95 -1.76 0.52 -1.86
C ARG A 95 -2.00 -0.46 -3.01
N ALA A 96 -1.60 -1.72 -2.85
CA ALA A 96 -1.84 -2.76 -3.84
C ALA A 96 -3.34 -3.06 -4.04
N HIS A 97 -4.13 -3.13 -2.96
CA HIS A 97 -5.58 -3.30 -3.08
C HIS A 97 -6.25 -2.10 -3.76
N ARG A 98 -5.82 -0.87 -3.45
CA ARG A 98 -6.35 0.33 -4.10
C ARG A 98 -5.97 0.38 -5.58
N ALA A 99 -4.75 -0.04 -5.93
CA ALA A 99 -4.32 -0.17 -7.33
C ALA A 99 -5.12 -1.27 -8.06
N ALA A 100 -5.30 -2.44 -7.45
CA ALA A 100 -6.12 -3.53 -7.98
C ALA A 100 -7.54 -3.06 -8.30
N HIS A 101 -8.18 -2.35 -7.37
CA HIS A 101 -9.48 -1.72 -7.57
C HIS A 101 -9.49 -0.79 -8.81
N VAL A 102 -8.50 0.10 -8.95
CA VAL A 102 -8.39 0.97 -10.13
C VAL A 102 -8.27 0.14 -11.43
N PHE A 103 -7.45 -0.91 -11.44
CA PHE A 103 -7.32 -1.78 -12.61
C PHE A 103 -8.60 -2.54 -12.95
N CYS A 104 -9.38 -2.99 -11.96
CA CYS A 104 -10.69 -3.60 -12.22
C CYS A 104 -11.59 -2.65 -13.00
N VAL A 105 -11.73 -1.41 -12.50
CA VAL A 105 -12.61 -0.41 -13.09
C VAL A 105 -12.13 0.03 -14.47
N LEU A 106 -10.80 0.12 -14.68
CA LEU A 106 -10.23 0.41 -16.00
C LEU A 106 -10.45 -0.74 -16.99
N GLY A 107 -10.31 -2.00 -16.57
CA GLY A 107 -10.56 -3.18 -17.40
C GLY A 107 -12.00 -3.20 -17.92
N LEU A 108 -12.98 -2.98 -17.04
CA LEU A 108 -14.37 -2.83 -17.45
C LEU A 108 -14.58 -1.62 -18.38
N ASN A 109 -13.91 -0.49 -18.11
CA ASN A 109 -14.03 0.72 -18.95
C ASN A 109 -13.54 0.48 -20.38
N VAL A 110 -12.43 -0.25 -20.57
CA VAL A 110 -11.93 -0.63 -21.90
C VAL A 110 -13.00 -1.41 -22.66
N PHE A 111 -13.60 -2.42 -22.02
CA PHE A 111 -14.65 -3.22 -22.62
C PHE A 111 -15.89 -2.40 -22.99
N LEU A 112 -16.42 -1.60 -22.05
CA LEU A 112 -17.61 -0.77 -22.31
C LEU A 112 -17.35 0.26 -23.42
N ALA A 113 -16.19 0.90 -23.42
CA ALA A 113 -15.82 1.83 -24.48
C ALA A 113 -15.71 1.13 -25.85
N ALA A 114 -15.22 -0.12 -25.88
CA ALA A 114 -15.13 -0.90 -27.11
C ALA A 114 -16.52 -1.26 -27.65
N CYS A 115 -17.44 -1.68 -26.76
CA CYS A 115 -18.84 -1.95 -27.13
C CYS A 115 -19.55 -0.70 -27.69
N VAL A 116 -19.36 0.46 -27.06
CA VAL A 116 -19.91 1.73 -27.57
C VAL A 116 -19.31 2.06 -28.93
N ALA A 117 -17.99 1.92 -29.08
CA ALA A 117 -17.29 2.22 -30.33
C ALA A 117 -17.68 1.29 -31.48
N GLN A 118 -17.94 0.01 -31.21
CA GLN A 118 -18.41 -0.94 -32.23
C GLN A 118 -19.84 -0.63 -32.68
N ARG A 119 -20.73 -0.29 -31.73
CA ARG A 119 -22.16 -0.09 -32.04
C ARG A 119 -22.45 1.29 -32.63
N TYR A 120 -21.75 2.31 -32.15
CA TYR A 120 -21.97 3.72 -32.52
C TYR A 120 -20.64 4.41 -32.87
N PRO A 121 -20.00 4.04 -33.99
CA PRO A 121 -18.68 4.57 -34.37
C PRO A 121 -18.69 6.07 -34.75
N LEU A 122 -19.85 6.64 -35.06
CA LEU A 122 -20.02 8.04 -35.46
C LEU A 122 -20.60 8.88 -34.32
N LEU A 123 -19.87 9.93 -33.92
CA LEU A 123 -20.26 10.90 -32.87
C LEU A 123 -21.54 11.71 -33.17
N LYS A 124 -22.13 11.54 -34.36
CA LYS A 124 -23.31 12.27 -34.81
C LYS A 124 -24.64 11.57 -34.46
N ASP A 125 -24.59 10.29 -34.07
CA ASP A 125 -25.79 9.55 -33.68
C ASP A 125 -26.20 9.96 -32.25
N PRO A 126 -27.43 10.45 -32.00
CA PRO A 126 -27.90 10.73 -30.64
C PRO A 126 -27.80 9.51 -29.71
N ASN A 127 -27.92 8.30 -30.25
CA ASN A 127 -27.77 7.06 -29.47
C ASN A 127 -26.34 6.85 -28.96
N HIS A 128 -25.33 7.48 -29.58
CA HIS A 128 -23.96 7.46 -29.11
C HIS A 128 -23.85 8.07 -27.71
N TYR A 129 -24.45 9.25 -27.48
CA TYR A 129 -24.38 9.94 -26.20
C TYR A 129 -25.10 9.15 -25.10
N LEU A 130 -26.25 8.56 -25.43
CA LEU A 130 -26.98 7.69 -24.50
C LEU A 130 -26.16 6.44 -24.14
N ALA A 131 -25.49 5.83 -25.11
CA ALA A 131 -24.63 4.67 -24.89
C ALA A 131 -23.40 5.01 -24.03
N VAL A 132 -22.77 6.17 -24.26
CA VAL A 132 -21.68 6.70 -23.42
C VAL A 132 -22.16 6.94 -21.98
N ALA A 133 -23.33 7.56 -21.80
CA ALA A 133 -23.90 7.81 -20.48
C ALA A 133 -24.22 6.50 -19.74
N LEU A 134 -24.79 5.51 -20.45
CA LEU A 134 -25.06 4.19 -19.90
C LEU A 134 -23.76 3.46 -19.51
N ALA A 135 -22.73 3.52 -20.36
CA ALA A 135 -21.41 2.96 -20.05
C ALA A 135 -20.80 3.59 -18.80
N ALA A 136 -20.90 4.92 -18.65
CA ALA A 136 -20.41 5.62 -17.47
C ALA A 136 -21.20 5.21 -16.21
N PHE A 137 -22.52 5.09 -16.32
CA PHE A 137 -23.39 4.63 -15.23
C PHE A 137 -23.06 3.20 -14.77
N LEU A 138 -22.85 2.27 -15.71
CA LEU A 138 -22.41 0.91 -15.39
C LEU A 138 -21.03 0.89 -14.72
N ASN A 139 -20.11 1.77 -15.15
CA ASN A 139 -18.80 1.92 -14.52
C ASN A 139 -18.93 2.41 -13.06
N ILE A 140 -19.86 3.35 -12.79
CA ILE A 140 -20.16 3.84 -11.45
C ILE A 140 -20.74 2.71 -10.57
N ILE A 141 -21.72 1.95 -11.07
CA ILE A 141 -22.29 0.81 -10.33
C ILE A 141 -21.19 -0.19 -9.98
N TYR A 142 -20.35 -0.54 -10.95
CA TYR A 142 -19.26 -1.49 -10.74
C TYR A 142 -18.26 -1.00 -9.69
N ASP A 143 -17.88 0.28 -9.74
CA ASP A 143 -17.04 0.93 -8.73
C ASP A 143 -17.65 0.82 -7.31
N GLN A 144 -18.96 1.05 -7.16
CA GLN A 144 -19.63 0.90 -5.86
C GLN A 144 -19.64 -0.56 -5.37
N ILE A 145 -19.90 -1.52 -6.27
CA ILE A 145 -19.87 -2.96 -5.93
C ILE A 145 -18.47 -3.36 -5.43
N LEU A 146 -17.42 -2.94 -6.13
CA LEU A 146 -16.04 -3.22 -5.71
C LEU A 146 -15.71 -2.60 -4.36
N LYS A 147 -16.19 -1.38 -4.08
CA LYS A 147 -16.01 -0.73 -2.77
C LYS A 147 -16.69 -1.51 -1.66
N ILE A 148 -17.91 -2.01 -1.88
CA ILE A 148 -18.65 -2.83 -0.90
C ILE A 148 -17.97 -4.17 -0.68
N LEU A 149 -17.53 -4.83 -1.76
CA LEU A 149 -16.79 -6.10 -1.67
C LEU A 149 -15.48 -5.94 -0.92
N ALA A 150 -14.78 -4.83 -1.14
CA ALA A 150 -13.56 -4.52 -0.43
C ALA A 150 -13.83 -4.19 1.05
N SER A 151 -14.86 -3.40 1.37
CA SER A 151 -15.13 -2.91 2.73
C SER A 151 -15.77 -3.93 3.67
N ALA A 152 -16.18 -5.10 3.17
CA ALA A 152 -16.74 -6.19 3.95
C ALA A 152 -17.68 -5.67 5.06
N PRO A 153 -18.89 -5.17 4.71
CA PRO A 153 -19.74 -4.38 5.62
C PRO A 153 -20.07 -5.05 6.96
N CYS A 154 -20.00 -6.39 7.04
CA CYS A 154 -20.12 -7.14 8.28
C CYS A 154 -19.02 -6.82 9.32
N ALA A 155 -17.86 -6.34 8.87
CA ALA A 155 -16.69 -5.96 9.66
C ALA A 155 -16.69 -4.47 10.07
N GLU A 156 -17.66 -3.68 9.60
CA GLU A 156 -17.86 -2.31 10.07
C GLU A 156 -18.43 -2.31 11.48
N LYS A 157 -18.15 -1.25 12.25
CA LYS A 157 -18.59 -1.12 13.64
C LYS A 157 -20.12 -1.03 13.68
N GLY A 158 -20.78 -1.98 14.35
CA GLY A 158 -22.25 -2.14 14.31
C GLY A 158 -22.76 -3.08 13.20
N GLY A 159 -21.86 -3.72 12.46
CA GLY A 159 -22.17 -4.84 11.58
C GLY A 159 -22.51 -6.11 12.37
N CYS A 160 -23.00 -7.16 11.71
CA CYS A 160 -23.46 -8.37 12.40
C CYS A 160 -22.32 -9.17 13.08
N CYS A 161 -21.07 -8.80 12.87
CA CYS A 161 -19.88 -9.51 13.30
C CYS A 161 -18.96 -8.60 14.14
N ASP A 162 -19.37 -8.22 15.35
CA ASP A 162 -18.51 -7.50 16.32
C ASP A 162 -17.40 -8.40 16.93
N CYS A 163 -17.35 -9.68 16.53
CA CYS A 163 -16.33 -10.63 16.95
C CYS A 163 -14.99 -10.41 16.19
N PHE A 164 -13.86 -10.36 16.91
CA PHE A 164 -12.53 -10.12 16.32
C PHE A 164 -12.18 -11.12 15.22
N CYS A 165 -12.45 -12.42 15.44
CA CYS A 165 -12.21 -13.48 14.44
C CYS A 165 -13.05 -13.29 13.16
N CYS A 166 -14.26 -12.79 13.30
CA CYS A 166 -15.18 -12.55 12.19
C CYS A 166 -14.72 -11.36 11.35
N ARG A 167 -14.17 -10.32 11.99
CA ARG A 167 -13.61 -9.12 11.34
C ARG A 167 -12.42 -9.48 10.45
N ASP A 168 -11.48 -10.28 10.95
CA ASP A 168 -10.28 -10.67 10.21
C ASP A 168 -10.60 -11.62 9.05
N LEU A 169 -11.51 -12.58 9.25
CA LEU A 169 -12.00 -13.46 8.20
C LEU A 169 -12.70 -12.67 7.08
N CYS A 170 -13.63 -11.77 7.44
CA CYS A 170 -14.32 -10.90 6.50
C CYS A 170 -13.36 -10.01 5.69
N ARG A 171 -12.31 -9.50 6.34
CA ARG A 171 -11.26 -8.71 5.67
C ARG A 171 -10.44 -9.56 4.69
N GLY A 172 -10.10 -10.78 5.08
CA GLY A 172 -9.44 -11.75 4.19
C GLY A 172 -10.30 -12.09 2.97
N LEU A 173 -11.59 -12.36 3.18
CA LEU A 173 -12.55 -12.62 2.11
C LEU A 173 -12.73 -11.42 1.18
N GLY A 174 -12.80 -10.19 1.73
CA GLY A 174 -12.85 -8.96 0.93
C GLY A 174 -11.60 -8.75 0.06
N SER A 175 -10.43 -9.15 0.57
CA SER A 175 -9.20 -9.13 -0.21
C SER A 175 -9.22 -10.16 -1.34
N ILE A 176 -9.62 -11.39 -1.06
CA ILE A 176 -9.69 -12.48 -2.05
C ILE A 176 -10.71 -12.14 -3.14
N SER A 177 -11.89 -11.64 -2.76
CA SER A 177 -12.94 -11.26 -3.71
C SER A 177 -12.48 -10.14 -4.65
N LEU A 178 -11.72 -9.16 -4.14
CA LEU A 178 -11.14 -8.10 -4.95
C LEU A 178 -10.14 -8.64 -5.99
N TYR A 179 -9.29 -9.61 -5.62
CA TYR A 179 -8.34 -10.21 -6.57
C TYR A 179 -9.03 -11.11 -7.61
N LEU A 180 -10.09 -11.83 -7.22
CA LEU A 180 -10.92 -12.57 -8.17
C LEU A 180 -11.63 -11.61 -9.14
N ALA A 181 -12.17 -10.50 -8.63
CA ALA A 181 -12.76 -9.44 -9.45
C ALA A 181 -11.73 -8.79 -10.38
N LEU A 182 -10.48 -8.63 -9.93
CA LEU A 182 -9.38 -8.16 -10.76
C LEU A 182 -9.11 -9.13 -11.91
N ALA A 183 -8.95 -10.43 -11.64
CA ALA A 183 -8.73 -11.43 -12.68
C ALA A 183 -9.87 -11.42 -13.71
N ALA A 184 -11.13 -11.41 -13.25
CA ALA A 184 -12.29 -11.32 -14.13
C ALA A 184 -12.31 -10.03 -14.97
N SER A 185 -12.01 -8.88 -14.34
CA SER A 185 -11.96 -7.59 -15.03
C SER A 185 -10.84 -7.50 -16.06
N LEU A 186 -9.70 -8.14 -15.80
CA LEU A 186 -8.60 -8.21 -16.75
C LEU A 186 -8.97 -9.09 -17.96
N CYS A 187 -9.68 -10.19 -17.75
CA CYS A 187 -10.22 -11.01 -18.84
C CYS A 187 -11.24 -10.21 -19.69
N VAL A 188 -12.16 -9.50 -19.04
CA VAL A 188 -13.13 -8.61 -19.72
C VAL A 188 -12.42 -7.47 -20.46
N GLY A 189 -11.40 -6.87 -19.84
CA GLY A 189 -10.57 -5.83 -20.45
C GLY A 189 -9.78 -6.35 -21.66
N ALA A 190 -9.26 -7.58 -21.59
CA ALA A 190 -8.59 -8.23 -22.72
C ALA A 190 -9.57 -8.46 -23.89
N LEU A 191 -10.79 -8.92 -23.61
CA LEU A 191 -11.85 -8.99 -24.61
C LEU A 191 -12.16 -7.61 -25.20
N GLY A 192 -12.22 -6.57 -24.37
CA GLY A 192 -12.35 -5.18 -24.81
C GLY A 192 -11.22 -4.73 -25.74
N CYS A 193 -9.98 -5.13 -25.47
CA CYS A 193 -8.83 -4.85 -26.34
C CYS A 193 -8.97 -5.56 -27.70
N VAL A 194 -9.42 -6.82 -27.72
CA VAL A 194 -9.70 -7.55 -28.96
C VAL A 194 -10.78 -6.85 -29.78
N LEU A 195 -11.88 -6.44 -29.13
CA LEU A 195 -12.96 -5.69 -29.79
C LEU A 195 -12.48 -4.33 -30.32
N ALA A 196 -11.62 -3.64 -29.56
CA ALA A 196 -11.04 -2.36 -29.97
C ALA A 196 -10.06 -2.50 -31.15
N TYR A 197 -9.30 -3.60 -31.20
CA TYR A 197 -8.37 -3.89 -32.30
C TYR A 197 -9.09 -4.12 -33.63
N GLN A 198 -10.32 -4.63 -33.59
CA GLN A 198 -11.16 -4.85 -34.78
C GLN A 198 -11.83 -3.56 -35.29
N LEU A 199 -11.70 -2.43 -34.59
CA LEU A 199 -12.33 -1.18 -35.00
C LEU A 199 -11.62 -0.56 -36.22
N PRO A 200 -12.37 0.09 -37.13
CA PRO A 200 -11.78 0.92 -38.19
C PRO A 200 -10.88 2.01 -37.59
N PRO A 201 -9.75 2.37 -38.24
CA PRO A 201 -8.82 3.41 -37.75
C PRO A 201 -9.45 4.78 -37.55
N SER A 202 -10.56 5.08 -38.22
CA SER A 202 -11.33 6.32 -38.07
C SER A 202 -12.09 6.42 -36.75
N THR A 203 -12.19 5.32 -35.99
CA THR A 203 -12.95 5.26 -34.75
C THR A 203 -12.16 5.93 -33.62
N LYS A 204 -12.75 6.94 -32.97
CA LYS A 204 -12.13 7.67 -31.87
C LYS A 204 -12.25 6.91 -30.53
N PHE A 205 -11.79 5.65 -30.49
CA PHE A 205 -11.91 4.76 -29.33
C PHE A 205 -11.36 5.41 -28.05
N PHE A 206 -10.14 5.95 -28.09
CA PHE A 206 -9.54 6.59 -26.92
C PHE A 206 -10.33 7.80 -26.42
N THR A 207 -10.96 8.56 -27.31
CA THR A 207 -11.84 9.66 -26.91
C THR A 207 -13.05 9.13 -26.16
N ILE A 208 -13.72 8.09 -26.68
CA ILE A 208 -14.86 7.44 -26.02
C ILE A 208 -14.45 6.90 -24.64
N PHE A 209 -13.32 6.18 -24.58
CA PHE A 209 -12.76 5.64 -23.34
C PHE A 209 -12.58 6.72 -22.26
N TRP A 210 -11.96 7.84 -22.62
CA TRP A 210 -11.71 8.92 -21.67
C TRP A 210 -12.97 9.69 -21.29
N VAL A 211 -13.91 9.89 -22.21
CA VAL A 211 -15.19 10.55 -21.91
C VAL A 211 -16.01 9.71 -20.92
N VAL A 212 -16.16 8.41 -21.17
CA VAL A 212 -16.86 7.49 -20.24
C VAL A 212 -16.21 7.55 -18.85
N LYS A 213 -14.87 7.52 -18.79
CA LYS A 213 -14.15 7.53 -17.52
C LYS A 213 -14.21 8.87 -16.79
N ALA A 214 -14.08 9.97 -17.52
CA ALA A 214 -14.18 11.31 -16.96
C ALA A 214 -15.55 11.57 -16.38
N LEU A 215 -16.63 11.13 -17.04
CA LEU A 215 -18.00 11.21 -16.51
C LEU A 215 -18.13 10.40 -15.21
N ALA A 216 -17.64 9.16 -15.19
CA ALA A 216 -17.69 8.32 -14.00
C ALA A 216 -16.92 8.91 -12.80
N TRP A 217 -15.69 9.40 -13.02
CA TRP A 217 -14.90 10.06 -11.96
C TRP A 217 -15.48 11.39 -11.52
N SER A 218 -16.05 12.17 -12.43
CA SER A 218 -16.72 13.43 -12.07
C SER A 218 -17.92 13.16 -11.17
N PHE A 219 -18.71 12.12 -11.46
CA PHE A 219 -19.81 11.71 -10.60
C PHE A 219 -19.32 11.20 -9.23
N GLU A 220 -18.27 10.37 -9.22
CA GLU A 220 -17.64 9.93 -7.97
C GLU A 220 -17.21 11.13 -7.12
N LEU A 221 -16.51 12.10 -7.72
CA LEU A 221 -16.08 13.31 -7.04
C LEU A 221 -17.27 14.09 -6.49
N LEU A 222 -18.35 14.28 -7.27
CA LEU A 222 -19.56 14.96 -6.81
C LEU A 222 -20.19 14.26 -5.60
N THR A 223 -20.29 12.93 -5.61
CA THR A 223 -20.82 12.17 -4.46
C THR A 223 -19.93 12.31 -3.22
N LEU A 224 -18.61 12.39 -3.41
CA LEU A 224 -17.66 12.61 -2.32
C LEU A 224 -17.76 14.02 -1.76
N LEU A 225 -17.90 15.04 -2.61
CA LEU A 225 -18.09 16.43 -2.20
C LEU A 225 -19.37 16.60 -1.40
N PHE A 226 -20.48 16.02 -1.88
CA PHE A 226 -21.75 16.03 -1.15
C PHE A 226 -21.65 15.28 0.19
N SER A 227 -21.02 14.10 0.20
CA SER A 227 -20.80 13.34 1.43
C SER A 227 -19.91 14.09 2.43
N PHE A 228 -18.89 14.80 1.95
CA PHE A 228 -18.02 15.62 2.79
C PHE A 228 -18.79 16.78 3.39
N TYR A 229 -19.53 17.54 2.57
CA TYR A 229 -20.36 18.65 3.02
C TYR A 229 -21.37 18.22 4.09
N ARG A 230 -22.10 17.12 3.84
CA ARG A 230 -23.07 16.59 4.80
C ARG A 230 -22.43 16.20 6.12
N LYS A 231 -21.27 15.52 6.08
CA LYS A 231 -20.52 15.13 7.28
C LYS A 231 -20.00 16.34 8.03
N ARG A 232 -19.54 17.37 7.31
CA ARG A 232 -19.10 18.63 7.90
C ARG A 232 -20.21 19.32 8.67
N GLU A 233 -21.40 19.44 8.08
CA GLU A 233 -22.55 20.06 8.75
C GLU A 233 -23.02 19.24 9.96
N GLN A 234 -23.09 17.91 9.83
CA GLN A 234 -23.47 17.03 10.94
C GLN A 234 -22.46 17.05 12.09
N GLN A 235 -21.17 17.20 11.76
CA GLN A 235 -20.08 17.19 12.74
C GLN A 235 -19.71 18.60 13.21
N ARG A 236 -20.22 19.62 12.53
CA ARG A 236 -20.69 20.93 13.01
C ARG A 236 -20.33 21.28 14.46
N PRO A 237 -21.20 20.86 15.40
CA PRO A 237 -21.10 21.20 16.82
C PRO A 237 -19.84 20.70 17.52
N PHE A 238 -19.19 19.66 16.99
CA PHE A 238 -18.10 18.97 17.68
C PHE A 238 -16.73 19.62 17.45
N TRP A 239 -16.54 20.40 16.37
CA TRP A 239 -15.27 21.07 16.06
C TRP A 239 -15.30 22.59 16.24
N GLU A 240 -16.48 23.22 16.26
CA GLU A 240 -16.63 24.64 16.64
C GLU A 240 -16.43 24.85 18.16
N GLY A 241 -16.61 23.81 18.98
CA GLY A 241 -16.45 23.86 20.44
C GLY A 241 -15.15 23.25 20.99
N SER A 242 -14.29 22.64 20.15
CA SER A 242 -13.03 22.02 20.58
C SER A 242 -11.85 23.00 20.40
N LEU A 243 -10.71 22.85 21.08
CA LEU A 243 -9.50 23.61 20.74
C LEU A 243 -8.87 23.06 19.45
N GLU A 244 -7.98 23.84 18.84
CA GLU A 244 -7.18 23.40 17.70
C GLU A 244 -6.30 22.22 18.16
N GLY A 245 -6.47 21.05 17.55
CA GLY A 245 -5.77 19.84 18.00
C GLY A 245 -6.54 18.97 19.01
N ASP A 246 -7.66 19.43 19.57
CA ASP A 246 -8.46 18.55 20.43
C ASP A 246 -9.04 17.40 19.62
N ALA A 247 -8.49 16.20 19.85
CA ALA A 247 -9.01 14.97 19.31
C ALA A 247 -10.49 14.84 19.73
N TYR A 248 -11.35 14.69 18.72
CA TYR A 248 -12.79 14.48 18.85
C TYR A 248 -13.16 13.71 20.13
N PRO A 249 -14.08 14.22 20.96
CA PRO A 249 -14.46 13.53 22.17
C PRO A 249 -15.18 12.25 21.75
N TYR A 250 -14.72 11.12 22.30
CA TYR A 250 -15.16 9.74 22.03
C TYR A 250 -14.71 9.10 20.70
N GLN A 251 -13.64 8.30 20.77
CA GLN A 251 -13.17 7.40 19.71
C GLN A 251 -12.80 8.10 18.38
N GLY A 252 -12.32 9.35 18.46
CA GLY A 252 -11.88 10.18 17.34
C GLY A 252 -10.61 9.67 16.64
N PHE A 253 -10.32 10.23 15.46
CA PHE A 253 -8.99 10.12 14.87
C PHE A 253 -7.93 10.68 15.85
N PRO A 254 -6.69 10.19 15.81
CA PRO A 254 -5.60 10.79 16.58
C PRO A 254 -5.37 12.26 16.19
N HIS A 255 -4.60 12.96 17.04
CA HIS A 255 -4.21 14.36 16.81
C HIS A 255 -3.67 14.57 15.39
N VAL A 256 -3.89 15.75 14.84
CA VAL A 256 -3.49 16.14 13.48
C VAL A 256 -2.01 15.84 13.20
N ASP A 257 -1.14 16.20 14.14
CA ASP A 257 0.31 15.94 14.07
C ASP A 257 0.63 14.45 13.83
N TYR A 258 -0.09 13.53 14.48
CA TYR A 258 0.11 12.09 14.28
C TYR A 258 -0.25 11.64 12.85
N LEU A 259 -1.23 12.29 12.22
CA LEU A 259 -1.62 12.00 10.84
C LEU A 259 -0.62 12.59 9.83
N GLU A 260 0.01 13.71 10.17
CA GLU A 260 1.01 14.37 9.34
C GLU A 260 2.35 13.63 9.40
N ASP A 261 2.85 13.30 10.60
CA ASP A 261 4.10 12.56 10.80
C ASP A 261 4.10 11.22 10.04
N ARG A 262 2.98 10.49 10.08
CA ARG A 262 2.86 9.19 9.38
C ARG A 262 2.75 9.31 7.87
N ARG A 263 2.30 10.45 7.36
CA ARG A 263 2.29 10.73 5.93
C ARG A 263 3.72 10.97 5.45
N ASP A 264 4.47 11.77 6.19
CA ASP A 264 5.85 12.11 5.89
C ASP A 264 6.78 10.90 6.03
N ASP A 265 6.56 10.03 7.02
CA ASP A 265 7.27 8.75 7.17
C ASP A 265 7.08 7.84 5.95
N ALA A 266 5.86 7.75 5.42
CA ALA A 266 5.55 6.91 4.27
C ALA A 266 6.17 7.46 2.98
N ASP A 267 6.22 8.78 2.84
CA ASP A 267 6.85 9.46 1.71
C ASP A 267 8.39 9.41 1.80
N ALA A 268 8.96 9.54 3.01
CA ALA A 268 10.38 9.33 3.29
C ALA A 268 10.81 7.89 3.03
N ALA A 269 10.03 6.89 3.48
CA ALA A 269 10.30 5.49 3.19
C ALA A 269 10.20 5.17 1.69
N ALA A 270 9.25 5.79 0.98
CA ALA A 270 9.14 5.67 -0.47
C ALA A 270 10.33 6.33 -1.19
N ALA A 271 10.79 7.50 -0.74
CA ALA A 271 11.97 8.17 -1.26
C ALA A 271 13.25 7.34 -1.03
N ALA A 272 13.41 6.75 0.16
CA ALA A 272 14.53 5.87 0.49
C ALA A 272 14.58 4.62 -0.41
N ARG A 273 13.42 4.01 -0.72
CA ARG A 273 13.34 2.88 -1.66
C ARG A 273 13.77 3.29 -3.08
N ARG A 274 13.34 4.46 -3.56
CA ARG A 274 13.75 5.00 -4.86
C ARG A 274 15.25 5.29 -4.91
N GLY A 275 15.83 5.80 -3.82
CA GLY A 275 17.27 6.00 -3.67
C GLY A 275 18.06 4.70 -3.82
N LYS A 276 17.66 3.65 -3.07
CA LYS A 276 18.28 2.32 -3.15
C LYS A 276 18.16 1.68 -4.54
N GLU A 277 17.02 1.86 -5.21
CA GLU A 277 16.85 1.34 -6.56
C GLU A 277 17.72 2.09 -7.59
N ARG A 278 17.87 3.41 -7.44
CA ARG A 278 18.77 4.21 -8.28
C ARG A 278 20.22 3.79 -8.11
N GLU A 279 20.66 3.58 -6.87
CA GLU A 279 21.99 3.06 -6.55
C GLU A 279 22.22 1.67 -7.16
N ARG A 280 21.22 0.78 -7.08
CA ARG A 280 21.28 -0.54 -7.71
C ARG A 280 21.46 -0.46 -9.23
N ARG A 281 20.74 0.45 -9.90
CA ARG A 281 20.86 0.68 -11.35
C ARG A 281 22.23 1.26 -11.73
N GLU A 282 22.78 2.16 -10.93
CA GLU A 282 24.13 2.70 -11.14
C GLU A 282 25.21 1.63 -10.93
N ASN A 283 25.10 0.81 -9.89
CA ASN A 283 26.02 -0.30 -9.65
C ASN A 283 25.95 -1.34 -10.78
N GLU A 284 24.77 -1.61 -11.32
CA GLU A 284 24.63 -2.50 -12.47
C GLU A 284 25.26 -1.90 -13.74
N LYS A 285 25.11 -0.60 -13.99
CA LYS A 285 25.80 0.11 -15.07
C LYS A 285 27.32 0.03 -14.92
N ARG A 286 27.85 0.34 -13.73
CA ARG A 286 29.30 0.23 -13.44
C ARG A 286 29.82 -1.18 -13.66
N ARG A 287 29.07 -2.21 -13.25
CA ARG A 287 29.42 -3.62 -13.53
C ARG A 287 29.46 -3.93 -15.03
N LYS A 288 28.51 -3.42 -15.80
CA LYS A 288 28.47 -3.60 -17.27
C LYS A 288 29.63 -2.86 -17.95
N GLU A 289 29.97 -1.67 -17.48
CA GLU A 289 31.12 -0.90 -17.98
C GLU A 289 32.45 -1.54 -17.62
N GLN A 290 32.61 -2.04 -16.39
CA GLN A 290 33.80 -2.77 -15.97
C GLN A 290 33.99 -4.06 -16.78
N LYS A 291 32.92 -4.82 -17.03
CA LYS A 291 32.96 -5.98 -17.94
C LYS A 291 33.35 -5.60 -19.37
N ARG A 292 32.90 -4.44 -19.87
CA ARG A 292 33.30 -3.93 -21.20
C ARG A 292 34.75 -3.44 -21.24
N GLY A 293 35.25 -2.86 -20.14
CA GLY A 293 36.65 -2.45 -20.01
C GLY A 293 37.60 -3.64 -19.96
N VAL A 294 37.26 -4.68 -19.19
CA VAL A 294 38.04 -5.94 -19.13
C VAL A 294 38.10 -6.61 -20.51
N TYR A 295 37.00 -6.65 -21.26
CA TYR A 295 36.99 -7.15 -22.64
C TYR A 295 37.81 -6.30 -23.63
N ARG A 296 38.10 -5.04 -23.29
CA ARG A 296 38.88 -4.12 -24.12
C ARG A 296 40.38 -4.24 -23.85
N ASP A 297 40.76 -4.56 -22.62
CA ASP A 297 42.16 -4.73 -22.21
C ASP A 297 42.69 -6.16 -22.46
N GLU A 298 41.81 -7.17 -22.54
CA GLU A 298 42.18 -8.54 -22.92
C GLU A 298 42.33 -8.76 -24.43
N VAL A 299 41.81 -7.84 -25.27
CA VAL A 299 42.01 -7.87 -26.73
C VAL A 299 43.09 -6.85 -27.10
N LYS A 300 44.35 -7.20 -26.84
CA LYS A 300 45.47 -6.54 -27.52
C LYS A 300 45.48 -7.01 -28.99
N PRO A 301 45.39 -6.10 -29.97
CA PRO A 301 45.64 -6.43 -31.37
C PRO A 301 47.16 -6.60 -31.54
N GLY A 302 47.67 -7.79 -31.21
CA GLY A 302 49.09 -8.08 -31.24
C GLY A 302 49.44 -9.52 -31.56
N ASP A 303 48.62 -10.50 -31.15
CA ASP A 303 48.99 -11.91 -31.27
C ASP A 303 47.84 -12.75 -31.83
N VAL A 304 47.58 -12.70 -33.14
CA VAL A 304 47.21 -13.88 -33.95
C VAL A 304 47.64 -13.59 -35.41
N GLU A 305 48.94 -13.70 -35.67
CA GLU A 305 49.41 -14.01 -37.02
C GLU A 305 49.20 -15.50 -37.32
N SER A 306 48.70 -15.77 -38.53
CA SER A 306 48.82 -17.01 -39.28
C SER A 306 48.34 -18.32 -38.63
N GLY A 307 47.08 -18.65 -38.91
CA GLY A 307 46.57 -20.01 -38.77
C GLY A 307 45.21 -20.12 -39.46
N GLY A 308 45.22 -20.41 -40.76
CA GLY A 308 44.00 -20.63 -41.52
C GLY A 308 43.19 -21.78 -40.94
N GLY A 309 42.08 -21.46 -40.29
CA GLY A 309 41.13 -22.41 -39.75
C GLY A 309 39.76 -21.75 -39.64
N ASN A 310 38.82 -22.24 -40.44
CA ASN A 310 37.46 -21.71 -40.58
C ASN A 310 36.74 -21.67 -39.20
N PRO A 311 36.29 -20.51 -38.69
CA PRO A 311 35.68 -20.41 -37.36
C PRO A 311 34.20 -20.87 -37.31
N PHE A 312 33.66 -21.41 -38.40
CA PHE A 312 32.25 -21.83 -38.48
C PHE A 312 31.97 -23.27 -37.99
N LEU A 313 32.99 -24.05 -37.60
CA LEU A 313 32.82 -25.44 -37.16
C LEU A 313 33.10 -25.70 -35.67
N ALA A 314 33.68 -24.75 -34.93
CA ALA A 314 34.00 -24.95 -33.51
C ALA A 314 32.83 -24.63 -32.55
N ALA A 315 31.73 -24.05 -33.04
CA ALA A 315 30.56 -23.70 -32.22
C ALA A 315 29.55 -24.85 -32.05
N HIS A 316 29.76 -26.02 -32.69
CA HIS A 316 28.79 -27.11 -32.71
C HIS A 316 29.15 -28.33 -31.83
N GLU A 317 30.32 -28.34 -31.17
CA GLU A 317 30.77 -29.48 -30.35
C GLU A 317 30.80 -29.22 -28.83
N SER A 318 30.40 -28.04 -28.36
CA SER A 318 30.33 -27.74 -26.91
C SER A 318 28.91 -27.79 -26.33
N ALA A 319 27.91 -28.17 -27.12
CA ALA A 319 26.50 -28.23 -26.71
C ALA A 319 26.01 -29.64 -26.33
N ALA A 320 26.93 -30.57 -26.01
CA ALA A 320 26.60 -31.96 -25.72
C ALA A 320 27.31 -32.50 -24.48
N VAL A 321 27.01 -31.95 -23.29
CA VAL A 321 26.96 -32.76 -22.05
C VAL A 321 25.82 -32.21 -21.19
N ARG A 322 24.67 -32.87 -21.32
CA ARG A 322 23.62 -32.89 -20.29
C ARG A 322 24.18 -33.60 -19.06
N HIS A 323 24.02 -33.00 -17.89
CA HIS A 323 23.78 -33.73 -16.65
C HIS A 323 22.81 -32.92 -15.79
N ASP A 324 21.57 -33.43 -15.72
CA ASP A 324 20.63 -33.11 -14.64
C ASP A 324 21.23 -33.59 -13.30
N PRO A 325 20.87 -32.92 -12.19
CA PRO A 325 20.15 -33.68 -11.17
C PRO A 325 18.99 -32.87 -10.57
N LEU A 326 17.78 -33.24 -10.96
CA LEU A 326 16.65 -33.29 -10.04
C LEU A 326 16.67 -34.69 -9.43
N ASP A 327 17.00 -34.77 -8.13
CA ASP A 327 16.47 -35.71 -7.14
C ASP A 327 17.47 -35.83 -5.99
N GLU A 328 17.26 -35.03 -4.94
CA GLU A 328 17.49 -35.41 -3.54
C GLU A 328 17.19 -34.20 -2.66
N LEU A 329 16.00 -34.18 -2.04
CA LEU A 329 15.75 -33.77 -0.65
C LEU A 329 14.23 -33.71 -0.39
N GLY A 330 13.58 -34.86 -0.55
CA GLY A 330 12.46 -35.22 0.29
C GLY A 330 13.01 -35.81 1.58
N SER A 331 12.59 -35.25 2.72
CA SER A 331 12.49 -35.88 4.06
C SER A 331 13.16 -35.07 5.17
N ARG A 332 12.35 -34.24 5.84
CA ARG A 332 12.39 -34.12 7.30
C ARG A 332 11.01 -33.77 7.83
N ARG A 333 10.23 -34.83 8.11
CA ARG A 333 9.21 -34.84 9.17
C ARG A 333 9.89 -34.71 10.54
N ARG A 334 9.31 -33.90 11.42
CA ARG A 334 9.06 -34.15 12.86
C ARG A 334 8.01 -33.09 13.26
N VAL A 335 6.75 -33.44 13.52
CA VAL A 335 6.20 -34.15 14.69
C VAL A 335 6.56 -33.46 16.00
N GLY A 336 5.52 -32.98 16.71
CA GLY A 336 5.56 -32.78 18.15
C GLY A 336 4.72 -31.61 18.65
N GLY A 337 3.61 -31.89 19.33
CA GLY A 337 3.04 -30.98 20.33
C GLY A 337 1.54 -30.78 20.26
N GLY A 338 0.78 -31.82 20.60
CA GLY A 338 -0.57 -31.66 21.14
C GLY A 338 -0.56 -31.65 22.67
N PHE A 339 -1.76 -31.40 23.21
CA PHE A 339 -2.26 -31.51 24.59
C PHE A 339 -2.28 -30.23 25.45
N PRO A 340 -3.21 -30.14 26.42
CA PRO A 340 -4.41 -30.98 26.67
C PRO A 340 -5.74 -30.33 26.28
#